data_AF-A0A0W0S106-F1
#
_entry.id   AF-A0A0W0S106-F1
#
_cell.length_a   1.000
_cell.length_b   1.000
_cell.length_c   1.000
_cell.angle_alpha   90.00
_cell.angle_beta   90.00
_cell.angle_gamma   90.00
#
_symmetry.space_group_name_H-M   'P 1'
#
loop_
_entity.id
_entity.type
_entity.pdbx_description
1 polymer ?
#
loop_
_entity_poly.entity_id
_entity_poly.type
_entity_poly.pdbx_seq_one_letter_code
_entity_poly.pdbx_strand_id
1 'polypeptide(L)' 'MSIIVNLDVMMAKRKCRLKELAEAIGITEANLSILKNGKAKAIRLATLEAICSYLQCQPGDILEYQEDKNHVSVREA' A
#
# COMPACT_ATOMS: atom_id res chain seq x y z
N MET A 1 -2.95 13.48 5.16
CA MET A 1 -2.57 12.78 3.91
C MET A 1 -3.71 11.81 3.65
N SER A 2 -4.38 11.90 2.52
CA SER A 2 -5.67 11.22 2.31
C SER A 2 -5.55 9.78 1.77
N ILE A 3 -4.34 9.25 1.62
CA ILE A 3 -4.10 7.87 1.17
C ILE A 3 -3.43 7.09 2.29
N ILE A 4 -4.08 6.01 2.74
CA ILE A 4 -3.55 5.04 3.69
C ILE A 4 -2.99 3.84 2.94
N VAL A 5 -1.87 3.31 3.42
CA VAL A 5 -1.22 2.11 2.88
C VAL A 5 -1.42 0.95 3.86
N ASN A 6 -2.25 -0.02 3.49
CA ASN A 6 -2.64 -1.19 4.27
C ASN A 6 -1.78 -2.43 3.96
N LEU A 7 -0.53 -2.22 3.52
CA LEU A 7 0.36 -3.32 3.11
C LEU A 7 0.66 -4.28 4.27
N ASP A 8 0.80 -3.77 5.49
CA ASP A 8 1.01 -4.58 6.69
C ASP A 8 -0.15 -5.54 6.97
N VAL A 9 -1.39 -5.06 6.81
CA VAL A 9 -2.61 -5.87 6.92
C VAL A 9 -2.60 -6.99 5.88
N MET A 10 -2.25 -6.67 4.64
CA MET A 10 -2.22 -7.66 3.56
C MET A 10 -1.12 -8.71 3.75
N MET A 11 0.06 -8.29 4.21
CA MET A 11 1.13 -9.23 4.57
C MET A 11 0.71 -10.17 5.71
N ALA A 12 0.05 -9.63 6.75
CA ALA A 12 -0.46 -10.45 7.86
C ALA A 12 -1.51 -11.46 7.40
N LYS A 13 -2.48 -11.04 6.57
CA LYS A 13 -3.51 -11.91 5.97
C LYS A 13 -2.91 -13.05 5.14
N ARG A 14 -1.76 -12.83 4.51
CA ARG A 14 -1.04 -13.83 3.69
C ARG A 14 0.07 -14.56 4.43
N LYS A 15 0.27 -14.28 5.73
CA LYS A 15 1.36 -14.84 6.55
C LYS A 15 2.74 -14.62 5.94
N CYS A 16 2.92 -13.52 5.21
CA CYS A 16 4.15 -13.18 4.51
C CYS A 16 5.02 -12.24 5.35
N ARG A 17 6.34 -12.45 5.36
CA ARG A 17 7.30 -11.58 6.06
C ARG A 17 7.80 -10.46 5.14
N LEU A 18 8.23 -9.34 5.74
CA LEU A 18 8.75 -8.18 4.98
C LEU A 18 9.94 -8.55 4.09
N LYS A 19 10.90 -9.26 4.67
CA LYS A 19 12.10 -9.73 3.97
C LYS A 19 11.76 -10.60 2.76
N GLU A 20 10.86 -11.55 2.95
CA GLU A 20 10.39 -12.47 1.92
C GLU A 20 9.73 -11.73 0.75
N LEU A 21 8.82 -10.79 1.05
CA LEU A 21 8.18 -9.97 0.01
C LEU A 21 9.20 -9.09 -0.72
N ALA A 22 10.15 -8.48 0.00
CA ALA A 22 11.18 -7.63 -0.58
C ALA A 22 12.08 -8.41 -1.56
N GLU A 23 12.52 -9.60 -1.16
CA GLU A 23 13.29 -10.53 -1.99
C GLU A 23 12.48 -10.96 -3.24
N ALA A 24 11.21 -11.32 -3.06
CA ALA A 24 10.37 -11.81 -4.15
C ALA A 24 10.09 -10.76 -5.25
N ILE A 25 9.95 -9.48 -4.88
CA ILE A 25 9.66 -8.40 -5.83
C ILE A 25 10.90 -7.59 -6.24
N GLY A 26 12.09 -7.98 -5.76
CA GLY A 26 13.36 -7.37 -6.15
C GLY A 26 13.58 -5.94 -5.64
N ILE A 27 13.10 -5.61 -4.43
CA ILE A 27 13.38 -4.31 -3.78
C ILE A 27 14.00 -4.49 -2.40
N THR A 28 14.63 -3.43 -1.87
CA THR A 28 15.22 -3.49 -0.53
C THR A 28 14.14 -3.51 0.56
N GLU A 29 14.43 -4.18 1.68
CA GLU A 29 13.55 -4.16 2.87
C GLU A 29 13.31 -2.73 3.37
N ALA A 30 14.29 -1.83 3.22
CA ALA A 30 14.16 -0.42 3.57
C ALA A 30 13.09 0.29 2.71
N ASN A 31 13.10 0.10 1.40
CA ASN A 31 12.09 0.68 0.50
C ASN A 31 10.69 0.12 0.80
N LEU A 32 10.59 -1.20 1.01
CA LEU A 32 9.33 -1.84 1.35
C LEU A 32 8.81 -1.37 2.73
N SER A 33 9.70 -1.13 3.70
CA SER A 33 9.35 -0.60 5.03
C SER A 33 8.81 0.83 4.96
N ILE A 34 9.37 1.68 4.10
CA ILE A 34 8.86 3.04 3.87
C ILE A 34 7.42 2.99 3.33
N LEU A 35 7.16 2.07 2.38
CA LEU A 35 5.82 1.85 1.84
C LEU A 35 4.86 1.31 2.89
N LYS A 36 5.24 0.24 3.59
CA LYS A 36 4.45 -0.41 4.65
C LYS A 36 3.99 0.57 5.72
N ASN A 37 4.86 1.48 6.13
CA ASN A 37 4.56 2.45 7.20
C ASN A 37 3.87 3.72 6.69
N GLY A 38 3.38 3.75 5.45
CA GLY A 38 2.68 4.91 4.87
C GLY A 38 3.56 6.15 4.70
N LYS A 39 4.89 6.01 4.71
CA LYS A 39 5.84 7.13 4.57
C LYS A 39 6.23 7.40 3.11
N ALA A 40 5.83 6.52 2.20
CA ALA A 40 6.09 6.68 0.78
C ALA A 40 5.29 7.86 0.20
N LYS A 41 5.96 8.71 -0.59
CA LYS A 41 5.30 9.80 -1.34
C LYS A 41 4.75 9.35 -2.69
N ALA A 42 5.30 8.26 -3.24
CA ALA A 42 4.93 7.69 -4.51
C ALA A 42 5.26 6.20 -4.53
N ILE A 43 4.54 5.45 -5.36
CA ILE A 43 4.82 4.05 -5.67
C ILE A 43 4.79 3.87 -7.19
N ARG A 44 5.73 3.09 -7.74
CA ARG A 44 5.70 2.72 -9.16
C ARG A 44 4.61 1.66 -9.37
N LEU A 45 3.84 1.78 -10.46
CA LEU A 45 2.82 0.78 -10.78
C LEU A 45 3.40 -0.64 -10.88
N ALA A 46 4.60 -0.81 -11.46
CA ALA A 46 5.27 -2.10 -11.50
C ALA A 46 5.56 -2.70 -10.11
N THR A 47 5.88 -1.85 -9.12
CA THR A 47 6.06 -2.30 -7.73
C THR A 47 4.72 -2.69 -7.12
N LEU A 48 3.66 -1.91 -7.35
CA LEU A 48 2.33 -2.22 -6.87
C LEU A 48 1.80 -3.53 -7.48
N GLU A 49 2.01 -3.72 -8.79
CA GLU A 49 1.67 -4.94 -9.53
C GLU A 49 2.40 -6.16 -8.96
N ALA A 50 3.71 -6.07 -8.74
CA ALA A 50 4.49 -7.17 -8.18
C ALA A 50 4.01 -7.56 -6.78
N ILE A 51 3.67 -6.58 -5.93
CA ILE A 51 3.09 -6.82 -4.61
C ILE A 51 1.72 -7.50 -4.74
N CYS A 52 0.85 -6.99 -5.61
CA CYS A 52 -0.49 -7.55 -5.84
C CYS A 52 -0.42 -8.99 -6.34
N SER A 53 0.50 -9.28 -7.27
CA SER A 53 0.74 -10.62 -7.81
C SER A 53 1.22 -11.58 -6.71
N TYR A 54 2.25 -11.17 -5.95
CA TYR A 54 2.82 -12.00 -4.89
C TYR A 54 1.83 -12.26 -3.74
N LEU A 55 1.15 -11.22 -3.27
CA LEU A 55 0.18 -11.31 -2.17
C LEU A 55 -1.20 -11.76 -2.64
N GLN A 56 -1.42 -11.99 -3.93
CA GLN A 56 -2.72 -12.35 -4.51
C GLN A 56 -3.83 -11.42 -4.00
N CYS A 57 -3.66 -10.13 -4.23
CA CYS A 57 -4.60 -9.09 -3.81
C CYS A 57 -4.80 -8.03 -4.88
N GLN A 58 -5.73 -7.12 -4.64
CA GLN A 58 -6.02 -5.99 -5.51
C GLN A 58 -5.32 -4.72 -5.01
N PRO A 59 -5.05 -3.73 -5.88
CA PRO A 59 -4.52 -2.43 -5.47
C PRO A 59 -5.34 -1.75 -4.36
N GLY A 60 -6.67 -1.87 -4.39
CA GLY A 60 -7.57 -1.33 -3.37
C GLY A 60 -7.47 -2.00 -2.01
N ASP A 61 -6.88 -3.19 -1.92
CA ASP A 61 -6.57 -3.83 -0.63
C ASP A 61 -5.35 -3.20 0.04
N ILE A 62 -4.49 -2.52 -0.74
CA ILE A 62 -3.25 -1.90 -0.28
C ILE A 62 -3.42 -0.39 -0.14
N LEU A 63 -4.10 0.27 -1.08
CA LEU A 63 -4.24 1.72 -1.12
C LEU A 63 -5.70 2.10 -0.84
N GLU A 64 -5.90 2.86 0.22
CA GLU A 64 -7.21 3.32 0.66
C GLU A 64 -7.25 4.84 0.68
N TYR A 65 -8.24 5.43 0.02
CA TYR A 65 -8.52 6.85 0.18
C TYR A 65 -9.38 7.07 1.42
N GLN A 66 -8.89 7.87 2.37
CA GLN A 66 -9.68 8.38 3.48
C GLN A 66 -9.95 9.86 3.28
N GLU A 67 -11.24 10.17 3.14
CA GLU A 67 -11.73 11.52 3.08
C GLU A 67 -11.42 12.22 4.41
N ASP A 68 -10.69 13.33 4.33
CA ASP A 68 -10.40 14.15 5.50
C ASP A 68 -11.73 14.80 5.90
N LYS A 69 -12.24 14.49 7.10
CA LYS A 69 -13.59 14.92 7.57
C LYS A 69 -13.78 16.46 7.62
N ASN A 70 -12.75 17.23 7.30
CA ASN A 70 -12.78 18.69 7.15
C ASN A 70 -13.03 19.18 5.72
N HIS A 71 -13.28 18.30 4.74
CA HIS A 71 -13.74 18.74 3.43
C HIS A 71 -15.23 19.09 3.51
N VAL A 72 -15.54 20.39 3.61
CA VAL A 72 -16.90 20.90 3.39
C VAL A 72 -17.30 20.49 1.97
N SER A 73 -18.17 19.49 1.88
CA SER A 73 -18.83 19.14 0.62
C SER A 73 -19.61 20.37 0.18
N VAL A 74 -19.12 21.08 -0.83
CA VAL A 74 -19.97 21.95 -1.63
C VAL A 74 -21.04 21.04 -2.22
N ARG A 75 -22.25 21.13 -1.66
CA ARG A 75 -23.44 20.50 -2.21
C ARG A 75 -23.58 21.01 -3.65
N GLU A 76 -23.52 20.12 -4.63
CA GLU A 76 -24.04 20.40 -5.95
C GLU A 76 -25.51 19.96 -6.00
N ALA A 77 -26.36 20.95 -6.34
CA ALA A 77 -27.80 20.93 -6.63
C ALA A 77 -28.77 20.65 -5.46
#